data_AF-A0A1F3FRK2-F1
#
_entry.id   AF-A0A1F3FRK2-F1
#
_cell.length_a   1.000
_cell.length_b   1.000
_cell.length_c   1.000
_cell.angle_alpha   90.00
_cell.angle_beta   90.00
_cell.angle_gamma   90.00
#
_symmetry.space_group_name_H-M   'P 1'
#
loop_
_entity.id
_entity.type
_entity.pdbx_description
1 polymer ?
#
loop_
_entity_poly.entity_id
_entity_poly.type
_entity_poly.pdbx_seq_one_letter_code
_entity_poly.pdbx_strand_id
1 'polypeptide(L)'
;MNYKKVILLLILVLANKFCYSSFSGSDTLKNKINYTRLAIISSSVPIATAGVFIYFNNSWWKGYGGGKFHFDDTHELTYAKGLDKAGHFWSSQVTTQAFSILMEWVGFNEEKAKWYGAGFSITMSSIVEIKDGLAPWWGFSLTDMSANILGAFYPVLQYKYPKLKNINLKWSYDFVNKSYFKTIEWNKDKSFMDDYERHTYWLSFNIQGLTNSKTFPKWLCPAIGLSATQLDGKGNGDRELYLGFDIDLRHIKFTNQKNEAKIKEFINYYHLPSPALKFYDGYNSHLIKF
;
A
#
# COMPACT_ATOMS: atom_id res chain seq x y z
N MET A 1 -28.43 16.76 9.02
CA MET A 1 -27.49 15.73 8.55
C MET A 1 -26.76 16.29 7.33
N ASN A 2 -25.42 16.41 7.34
CA ASN A 2 -24.66 17.09 6.28
C ASN A 2 -24.81 16.32 4.94
N TYR A 3 -25.27 17.00 3.88
CA TYR A 3 -25.49 16.41 2.55
C TYR A 3 -24.27 15.67 2.00
N LYS A 4 -23.05 16.07 2.38
CA LYS A 4 -21.81 15.36 2.07
C LYS A 4 -21.77 13.94 2.66
N LYS A 5 -22.32 13.73 3.86
CA LYS A 5 -22.39 12.40 4.51
C LYS A 5 -23.43 11.51 3.82
N VAL A 6 -24.53 12.08 3.32
CA VAL A 6 -25.56 11.34 2.57
C VAL A 6 -25.03 10.90 1.21
N ILE A 7 -24.32 11.77 0.51
CA ILE A 7 -23.66 11.45 -0.76
C ILE A 7 -22.59 10.38 -0.57
N LEU A 8 -21.75 10.49 0.46
CA LEU A 8 -20.74 9.47 0.77
C LEU A 8 -21.38 8.12 1.10
N LEU A 9 -22.46 8.11 1.88
CA LEU A 9 -23.21 6.89 2.20
C LEU A 9 -23.85 6.28 0.95
N LEU A 10 -24.42 7.09 0.06
CA LEU A 10 -24.97 6.63 -1.22
C LEU A 10 -23.87 6.07 -2.13
N ILE A 11 -22.70 6.72 -2.21
CA ILE A 11 -21.53 6.21 -2.95
C ILE A 11 -21.08 4.87 -2.35
N LEU A 12 -21.00 4.74 -1.02
CA LEU A 12 -20.61 3.50 -0.34
C LEU A 12 -21.65 2.38 -0.53
N VAL A 13 -22.95 2.69 -0.56
CA VAL A 13 -24.03 1.73 -0.80
C VAL A 13 -24.05 1.29 -2.27
N LEU A 14 -23.83 2.22 -3.20
CA LEU A 14 -23.74 1.93 -4.64
C LEU A 14 -22.45 1.17 -4.97
N ALA A 15 -21.32 1.52 -4.34
CA ALA A 15 -20.07 0.78 -4.43
C ALA A 15 -20.22 -0.63 -3.85
N ASN A 16 -20.93 -0.81 -2.73
CA ASN A 16 -21.25 -2.13 -2.19
C ASN A 16 -22.09 -2.94 -3.18
N LYS A 17 -23.20 -2.40 -3.71
CA LYS A 17 -24.05 -3.12 -4.67
C LYS A 17 -23.30 -3.47 -5.95
N PHE A 18 -22.45 -2.58 -6.45
CA PHE A 18 -21.61 -2.79 -7.63
C PHE A 18 -20.52 -3.83 -7.38
N CYS A 19 -19.91 -3.83 -6.19
CA CYS A 19 -18.94 -4.84 -5.77
C CYS A 19 -19.64 -6.21 -5.67
N TYR A 20 -20.79 -6.29 -4.99
CA TYR A 20 -21.55 -7.54 -4.86
C TYR A 20 -21.96 -8.15 -6.22
N SER A 21 -22.43 -7.35 -7.18
CA SER A 21 -22.86 -7.85 -8.50
C SER A 21 -21.68 -8.17 -9.44
N SER A 22 -20.59 -7.42 -9.34
CA SER A 22 -19.37 -7.67 -10.13
C SER A 22 -18.72 -8.98 -9.70
N PHE A 23 -18.71 -9.27 -8.40
CA PHE A 23 -18.04 -10.44 -7.85
C PHE A 23 -18.90 -11.72 -7.84
N SER A 24 -20.19 -11.69 -8.20
CA SER A 24 -21.07 -12.88 -8.19
C SER A 24 -21.04 -13.74 -9.47
N GLY A 25 -20.40 -13.28 -10.54
CA GLY A 25 -20.39 -13.99 -11.83
C GLY A 25 -19.34 -15.10 -11.89
N SER A 26 -19.75 -16.35 -11.64
CA SER A 26 -18.96 -17.53 -11.99
C SER A 26 -19.20 -17.89 -13.45
N ASP A 27 -18.23 -17.64 -14.32
CA ASP A 27 -18.09 -18.38 -15.57
C ASP A 27 -16.74 -19.12 -15.55
N THR A 28 -16.76 -20.27 -14.89
CA THR A 28 -15.95 -21.39 -15.30
C THR A 28 -16.42 -21.79 -16.70
N LEU A 29 -15.66 -21.38 -17.73
CA LEU A 29 -15.41 -22.05 -19.03
C LEU A 29 -15.17 -21.00 -20.14
N LYS A 30 -13.89 -20.90 -20.57
CA LYS A 30 -13.26 -19.98 -21.53
C LYS A 30 -12.90 -18.60 -20.95
N ASN A 31 -11.58 -18.35 -20.79
CA ASN A 31 -10.94 -17.04 -20.61
C ASN A 31 -11.21 -16.13 -21.83
N LYS A 32 -12.48 -15.74 -22.03
CA LYS A 32 -12.87 -14.78 -23.04
C LYS A 32 -13.00 -13.43 -22.35
N ILE A 33 -12.31 -12.44 -22.89
CA ILE A 33 -12.38 -11.06 -22.41
C ILE A 33 -13.84 -10.60 -22.47
N ASN A 34 -14.35 -10.12 -21.33
CA ASN A 34 -15.65 -9.49 -21.25
C ASN A 34 -15.49 -8.00 -21.59
N TYR A 35 -15.85 -7.62 -22.82
CA TYR A 35 -15.68 -6.25 -23.31
C TYR A 35 -16.54 -5.23 -22.56
N THR A 36 -17.67 -5.63 -21.97
CA THR A 36 -18.46 -4.75 -21.11
C THR A 36 -17.71 -4.42 -19.82
N ARG A 37 -17.15 -5.43 -19.15
CA ARG A 37 -16.31 -5.23 -17.96
C ARG A 37 -15.07 -4.40 -18.30
N LEU A 38 -14.43 -4.69 -19.44
CA LEU A 38 -13.29 -3.89 -19.91
C LEU A 38 -13.68 -2.42 -20.12
N ALA A 39 -14.79 -2.13 -20.79
CA ALA A 39 -15.27 -0.77 -21.00
C ALA A 39 -15.57 -0.05 -19.67
N ILE A 40 -16.14 -0.75 -18.69
CA ILE A 40 -16.37 -0.20 -17.35
C ILE A 40 -15.04 0.15 -16.67
N ILE A 41 -14.05 -0.76 -16.67
CA ILE A 41 -12.76 -0.45 -16.03
C ILE A 41 -12.03 0.67 -16.77
N SER A 42 -11.96 0.61 -18.11
CA SER A 42 -11.30 1.63 -18.93
C SER A 42 -11.91 3.02 -18.78
N SER A 43 -13.22 3.13 -18.53
CA SER A 43 -13.87 4.43 -18.25
C SER A 43 -13.73 4.88 -16.80
N SER A 44 -13.73 3.95 -15.85
CA SER A 44 -13.64 4.25 -14.42
C SER A 44 -12.24 4.68 -13.99
N VAL A 45 -11.20 4.12 -14.61
CA VAL A 45 -9.80 4.39 -14.26
C VAL A 45 -9.42 5.86 -14.41
N PRO A 46 -9.62 6.54 -15.57
CA PRO A 46 -9.30 7.96 -15.70
C PRO A 46 -10.05 8.84 -14.71
N ILE A 47 -11.31 8.52 -14.41
CA ILE A 47 -12.13 9.26 -13.44
C ILE A 47 -11.55 9.12 -12.03
N ALA A 48 -11.22 7.90 -11.61
CA ALA A 48 -10.61 7.63 -10.31
C ALA A 48 -9.23 8.29 -10.20
N THR A 49 -8.39 8.15 -11.24
CA THR A 49 -7.07 8.80 -11.33
C THR A 49 -7.18 10.31 -11.22
N ALA A 50 -8.13 10.95 -11.92
CA ALA A 50 -8.36 12.39 -11.81
C ALA A 50 -8.78 12.80 -10.40
N GLY A 51 -9.66 12.03 -9.75
CA GLY A 51 -10.08 12.27 -8.37
C GLY A 51 -8.90 12.21 -7.37
N VAL A 52 -8.06 11.17 -7.49
CA VAL A 52 -6.84 11.02 -6.67
C VAL A 52 -5.85 12.15 -6.97
N PHE A 53 -5.64 12.49 -8.24
CA PHE A 53 -4.76 13.58 -8.62
C PHE A 53 -5.22 14.94 -8.06
N ILE A 54 -6.53 15.22 -8.07
CA ILE A 54 -7.08 16.43 -7.44
C ILE A 54 -6.82 16.43 -5.93
N TYR A 55 -6.96 15.27 -5.27
CA TYR A 55 -6.66 15.14 -3.85
C TYR A 55 -5.17 15.43 -3.55
N PHE A 56 -4.24 14.82 -4.28
CA PHE A 56 -2.81 15.07 -4.15
C PHE A 56 -2.44 16.51 -4.50
N ASN A 57 -3.01 17.06 -5.56
CA ASN A 57 -2.81 18.47 -5.90
C ASN A 57 -3.23 19.38 -4.76
N ASN A 58 -4.36 19.12 -4.11
CA ASN A 58 -4.80 19.93 -2.98
C ASN A 58 -3.96 19.74 -1.72
N SER A 59 -3.37 18.56 -1.52
CA SER A 59 -2.63 18.21 -0.30
C SER A 59 -1.14 18.56 -0.39
N TRP A 60 -0.54 18.42 -1.58
CA TRP A 60 0.90 18.58 -1.80
C TRP A 60 1.23 19.76 -2.70
N TRP A 61 0.54 19.97 -3.84
CA TRP A 61 1.01 20.92 -4.86
C TRP A 61 0.28 22.27 -4.92
N LYS A 62 -0.82 22.44 -4.18
CA LYS A 62 -1.67 23.63 -4.28
C LYS A 62 -0.95 24.86 -3.72
N GLY A 63 -0.97 25.94 -4.50
CA GLY A 63 -0.34 27.21 -4.13
C GLY A 63 1.14 27.31 -4.51
N TYR A 64 1.73 26.23 -5.01
CA TYR A 64 3.07 26.24 -5.58
C TYR A 64 2.99 26.48 -7.09
N GLY A 65 3.66 27.52 -7.58
CA GLY A 65 3.79 27.76 -9.02
C GLY A 65 4.52 26.58 -9.69
N GLY A 66 4.13 26.23 -10.92
CA GLY A 66 4.86 25.22 -11.69
C GLY A 66 6.29 25.71 -11.96
N GLY A 67 7.27 24.90 -11.57
CA GLY A 67 8.70 25.11 -11.82
C GLY A 67 9.18 24.44 -13.11
N LYS A 68 10.47 24.60 -13.40
CA LYS A 68 11.14 23.78 -14.42
C LYS A 68 11.34 22.38 -13.86
N PHE A 69 11.19 21.38 -14.73
CA PHE A 69 11.43 19.99 -14.34
C PHE A 69 12.86 19.81 -13.82
N HIS A 70 13.00 19.18 -12.66
CA HIS A 70 14.30 18.84 -12.07
C HIS A 70 14.23 17.54 -11.26
N PHE A 71 15.40 16.96 -11.02
CA PHE A 71 15.57 15.80 -10.15
C PHE A 71 16.02 16.28 -8.77
N ASP A 72 15.53 15.64 -7.72
CA ASP A 72 16.02 15.82 -6.36
C ASP A 72 15.92 14.48 -5.61
N ASP A 73 17.05 14.02 -5.08
CA ASP A 73 17.17 12.81 -4.26
C ASP A 73 17.84 13.13 -2.90
N THR A 74 18.02 14.41 -2.57
CA THR A 74 18.97 14.87 -1.54
C THR A 74 18.59 14.42 -0.13
N HIS A 75 17.29 14.37 0.17
CA HIS A 75 16.78 14.08 1.52
C HIS A 75 15.98 12.79 1.62
N GLU A 76 15.82 12.06 0.52
CA GLU A 76 14.82 11.00 0.34
C GLU A 76 14.94 9.83 1.33
N LEU A 77 16.17 9.47 1.73
CA LEU A 77 16.39 8.39 2.70
C LEU A 77 16.36 8.86 4.17
N THR A 78 16.41 10.17 4.40
CA THR A 78 16.64 10.74 5.73
C THR A 78 15.39 11.36 6.35
N TYR A 79 14.57 12.08 5.57
CA TYR A 79 13.47 12.88 6.12
C TYR A 79 12.39 12.05 6.82
N ALA A 80 12.13 10.84 6.32
CA ALA A 80 11.25 9.83 6.92
C ALA A 80 12.02 8.56 7.32
N LYS A 81 13.35 8.65 7.46
CA LYS A 81 14.24 7.53 7.82
C LYS A 81 14.10 6.27 6.96
N GLY A 82 13.64 6.41 5.72
CA GLY A 82 13.42 5.31 4.77
C GLY A 82 12.02 4.69 4.82
N LEU A 83 11.15 5.12 5.76
CA LEU A 83 9.75 4.69 5.80
C LEU A 83 8.99 5.08 4.55
N ASP A 84 9.30 6.25 4.00
CA ASP A 84 8.71 6.71 2.76
C ASP A 84 8.95 5.72 1.61
N LYS A 85 10.18 5.22 1.45
CA LYS A 85 10.50 4.24 0.41
C LYS A 85 9.83 2.90 0.64
N ALA A 86 9.68 2.49 1.90
CA ALA A 86 8.86 1.34 2.25
C ALA A 86 7.38 1.58 1.89
N GLY A 87 6.89 2.81 2.02
CA GLY A 87 5.58 3.27 1.58
C GLY A 87 5.39 3.25 0.06
N HIS A 88 6.37 3.73 -0.71
CA HIS A 88 6.37 3.65 -2.17
C HIS A 88 6.33 2.21 -2.67
N PHE A 89 7.17 1.34 -2.10
CA PHE A 89 7.11 -0.10 -2.40
C PHE A 89 5.76 -0.69 -2.01
N TRP A 90 5.29 -0.43 -0.79
CA TRP A 90 4.07 -1.02 -0.26
C TRP A 90 2.81 -0.58 -1.01
N SER A 91 2.69 0.70 -1.32
CA SER A 91 1.56 1.25 -2.06
C SER A 91 1.54 0.74 -3.51
N SER A 92 2.72 0.58 -4.11
CA SER A 92 2.84 0.04 -5.47
C SER A 92 2.45 -1.44 -5.55
N GLN A 93 2.87 -2.29 -4.61
CA GLN A 93 2.42 -3.70 -4.58
C GLN A 93 0.90 -3.80 -4.39
N VAL A 94 0.30 -2.97 -3.53
CA VAL A 94 -1.14 -2.96 -3.28
C VAL A 94 -1.90 -2.49 -4.52
N THR A 95 -1.42 -1.44 -5.17
CA THR A 95 -2.00 -0.90 -6.41
C THR A 95 -1.94 -1.94 -7.54
N THR A 96 -0.79 -2.60 -7.70
CA THR A 96 -0.66 -3.71 -8.64
C THR A 96 -1.66 -4.82 -8.34
N GLN A 97 -1.75 -5.30 -7.10
CA GLN A 97 -2.69 -6.37 -6.76
C GLN A 97 -4.15 -5.96 -7.01
N ALA A 98 -4.54 -4.76 -6.57
CA ALA A 98 -5.90 -4.26 -6.74
C ALA A 98 -6.29 -4.22 -8.22
N PHE A 99 -5.41 -3.69 -9.08
CA PHE A 99 -5.70 -3.61 -10.51
C PHE A 99 -5.65 -4.98 -11.20
N SER A 100 -4.77 -5.88 -10.77
CA SER A 100 -4.77 -7.27 -11.25
C SER A 100 -6.09 -7.99 -10.97
N ILE A 101 -6.67 -7.80 -9.79
CA ILE A 101 -8.00 -8.37 -9.46
C ILE A 101 -9.07 -7.87 -10.44
N LEU A 102 -9.02 -6.59 -10.83
CA LEU A 102 -9.94 -6.01 -11.81
C LEU A 102 -9.72 -6.59 -13.22
N MET A 103 -8.46 -6.81 -13.63
CA MET A 103 -8.15 -7.40 -14.93
C MET A 103 -8.53 -8.89 -15.00
N GLU A 104 -8.37 -9.64 -13.92
CA GLU A 104 -8.91 -11.00 -13.82
C GLU A 104 -10.45 -10.98 -13.90
N TRP A 105 -11.10 -10.00 -13.27
CA TRP A 105 -12.55 -9.83 -13.37
C TRP A 105 -13.01 -9.55 -14.79
N VAL A 106 -12.23 -8.79 -15.57
CA VAL A 106 -12.46 -8.60 -17.02
C VAL A 106 -12.34 -9.90 -17.81
N GLY A 107 -11.59 -10.88 -17.32
CA GLY A 107 -11.38 -12.19 -17.95
C GLY A 107 -9.97 -12.40 -18.51
N PHE A 108 -9.01 -11.53 -18.17
CA PHE A 108 -7.60 -11.80 -18.42
C PHE A 108 -7.10 -12.93 -17.51
N ASN A 109 -6.15 -13.73 -18.00
CA ASN A 109 -5.49 -14.72 -17.15
C ASN A 109 -4.61 -14.04 -16.08
N GLU A 110 -4.25 -14.78 -15.04
CA GLU A 110 -3.51 -14.26 -13.87
C GLU A 110 -2.22 -13.56 -14.29
N GLU A 111 -1.41 -14.16 -15.17
CA GLU A 111 -0.15 -13.56 -15.63
C GLU A 111 -0.36 -12.18 -16.28
N LYS A 112 -1.25 -12.08 -17.26
CA LYS A 112 -1.55 -10.80 -17.94
C LYS A 112 -2.10 -9.78 -16.95
N ALA A 113 -2.96 -10.22 -16.04
CA ALA A 113 -3.51 -9.35 -15.01
C ALA A 113 -2.43 -8.80 -14.06
N LYS A 114 -1.43 -9.60 -13.67
CA LYS A 114 -0.26 -9.13 -12.90
C LYS A 114 0.55 -8.08 -13.66
N TRP A 115 0.84 -8.31 -14.95
CA TRP A 115 1.56 -7.34 -15.78
C TRP A 115 0.78 -6.03 -16.00
N TYR A 116 -0.52 -6.10 -16.24
CA TYR A 116 -1.36 -4.90 -16.32
C TYR A 116 -1.41 -4.14 -15.00
N GLY A 117 -1.46 -4.86 -13.86
CA GLY A 117 -1.37 -4.25 -12.55
C GLY A 117 -0.05 -3.54 -12.29
N ALA A 118 1.07 -4.14 -12.69
CA ALA A 118 2.39 -3.54 -12.57
C ALA A 118 2.49 -2.27 -13.44
N GLY A 119 2.08 -2.36 -14.72
CA GLY A 119 2.08 -1.21 -15.63
C GLY A 119 1.20 -0.06 -15.16
N PHE A 120 0.01 -0.39 -14.62
CA PHE A 120 -0.88 0.61 -14.03
C PHE A 120 -0.24 1.29 -12.81
N SER A 121 0.34 0.52 -11.88
CA SER A 121 1.00 1.07 -10.69
C SER A 121 2.15 2.01 -11.06
N ILE A 122 3.02 1.58 -11.98
CA ILE A 122 4.17 2.38 -12.45
C ILE A 122 3.69 3.68 -13.10
N THR A 123 2.63 3.62 -13.92
CA THR A 123 2.05 4.81 -14.55
C THR A 123 1.52 5.78 -13.51
N MET A 124 0.79 5.28 -12.51
CA MET A 124 0.22 6.11 -11.45
C MET A 124 1.31 6.76 -10.59
N SER A 125 2.35 6.03 -10.21
CA SER A 125 3.48 6.60 -9.47
C SER A 125 4.26 7.60 -10.33
N SER A 126 4.50 7.33 -11.61
CA SER A 126 5.19 8.29 -12.50
C SER A 126 4.45 9.61 -12.62
N ILE A 127 3.12 9.64 -12.60
CA ILE A 127 2.36 10.90 -12.62
C ILE A 127 2.68 11.74 -11.38
N VAL A 128 2.84 11.11 -10.22
CA VAL A 128 3.21 11.79 -8.95
C VAL A 128 4.64 12.29 -9.04
N GLU A 129 5.61 11.43 -9.37
CA GLU A 129 7.04 11.82 -9.45
C GLU A 129 7.30 12.91 -10.50
N ILE A 130 6.61 12.86 -11.65
CA ILE A 130 6.70 13.92 -12.66
C ILE A 130 6.18 15.24 -12.11
N LYS A 131 5.11 15.19 -11.32
CA LYS A 131 4.51 16.38 -10.74
C LYS A 131 5.38 16.95 -9.61
N ASP A 132 6.04 16.10 -8.84
CA ASP A 132 7.08 16.51 -7.88
C ASP A 132 8.27 17.14 -8.58
N GLY A 133 8.74 16.58 -9.71
CA GLY A 133 9.77 17.21 -10.54
C GLY A 133 9.44 18.61 -11.06
N LEU A 134 8.16 18.96 -11.15
CA LEU A 134 7.67 20.29 -11.54
C LEU A 134 7.36 21.19 -10.33
N ALA A 135 7.52 20.72 -9.10
CA ALA A 135 7.37 21.54 -7.91
C ALA A 135 8.61 22.44 -7.70
N PRO A 136 8.55 23.48 -6.87
CA PRO A 136 9.72 24.30 -6.55
C PRO A 136 10.58 23.76 -5.39
N TRP A 137 10.01 22.90 -4.52
CA TRP A 137 10.67 22.40 -3.30
C TRP A 137 10.80 20.87 -3.23
N TRP A 138 10.12 20.16 -4.13
CA TRP A 138 10.31 18.73 -4.38
C TRP A 138 10.88 18.57 -5.79
N GLY A 139 11.50 17.42 -6.06
CA GLY A 139 11.98 17.06 -7.38
C GLY A 139 11.57 15.64 -7.76
N PHE A 140 11.83 15.25 -9.00
CA PHE A 140 11.65 13.86 -9.41
C PHE A 140 12.71 13.02 -8.71
N SER A 141 12.28 12.04 -7.92
CA SER A 141 13.15 11.18 -7.11
C SER A 141 13.39 9.86 -7.83
N LEU A 142 14.65 9.57 -8.18
CA LEU A 142 15.01 8.26 -8.73
C LEU A 142 14.87 7.17 -7.67
N THR A 143 15.06 7.53 -6.40
CA THR A 143 14.91 6.62 -5.26
C THR A 143 13.46 6.19 -5.10
N ASP A 144 12.50 7.12 -5.23
CA ASP A 144 11.07 6.81 -5.18
C ASP A 144 10.63 6.04 -6.38
N MET A 145 11.00 6.49 -7.58
CA MET A 145 10.66 5.78 -8.79
C MET A 145 11.19 4.33 -8.76
N SER A 146 12.39 4.11 -8.18
CA SER A 146 12.93 2.77 -7.98
C SER A 146 12.12 1.95 -6.98
N ALA A 147 11.74 2.51 -5.83
CA ALA A 147 10.89 1.84 -4.85
C ALA A 147 9.51 1.50 -5.43
N ASN A 148 8.92 2.42 -6.19
CA ASN A 148 7.67 2.24 -6.91
C ASN A 148 7.74 1.08 -7.91
N ILE A 149 8.78 1.07 -8.76
CA ILE A 149 9.02 0.02 -9.75
C ILE A 149 9.18 -1.34 -9.07
N LEU A 150 10.02 -1.42 -8.03
CA LEU A 150 10.28 -2.66 -7.32
C LEU A 150 8.99 -3.20 -6.65
N GLY A 151 8.23 -2.31 -6.01
CA GLY A 151 6.94 -2.66 -5.41
C GLY A 151 5.92 -3.14 -6.43
N ALA A 152 5.81 -2.46 -7.57
CA ALA A 152 4.90 -2.82 -8.66
C ALA A 152 5.26 -4.17 -9.31
N PHE A 153 6.55 -4.49 -9.43
CA PHE A 153 6.99 -5.77 -9.97
C PHE A 153 6.93 -6.92 -8.96
N TYR A 154 6.88 -6.63 -7.66
CA TYR A 154 6.91 -7.68 -6.64
C TYR A 154 5.77 -8.70 -6.77
N PRO A 155 4.49 -8.32 -7.00
CA PRO A 155 3.42 -9.28 -7.28
C PRO A 155 3.64 -10.12 -8.56
N VAL A 156 4.29 -9.56 -9.58
CA VAL A 156 4.67 -10.30 -10.80
C VAL A 156 5.73 -11.35 -10.47
N LEU A 157 6.73 -10.99 -9.66
CA LEU A 157 7.75 -11.92 -9.17
C LEU A 157 7.13 -13.01 -8.29
N GLN A 158 6.19 -12.67 -7.42
CA GLN A 158 5.46 -13.64 -6.60
C GLN A 158 4.63 -14.62 -7.43
N TYR A 159 4.10 -14.19 -8.58
CA TYR A 159 3.47 -15.09 -9.54
C TYR A 159 4.48 -16.04 -10.19
N LYS A 160 5.61 -15.52 -10.70
CA LYS A 160 6.65 -16.32 -11.36
C LYS A 160 7.41 -17.25 -10.39
N TYR A 161 7.60 -16.82 -9.15
CA TYR A 161 8.33 -17.53 -8.11
C TYR A 161 7.46 -17.64 -6.86
N PRO A 162 6.57 -18.66 -6.77
CA PRO A 162 5.59 -18.79 -5.69
C PRO A 162 6.17 -18.81 -4.27
N LYS A 163 7.45 -19.17 -4.10
CA LYS A 163 8.15 -19.08 -2.80
C LYS A 163 8.16 -17.65 -2.24
N LEU A 164 8.17 -16.62 -3.10
CA LEU A 164 8.14 -15.22 -2.67
C LEU A 164 6.79 -14.82 -2.07
N LYS A 165 5.70 -15.57 -2.29
CA LYS A 165 4.40 -15.31 -1.61
C LYS A 165 4.48 -15.50 -0.09
N ASN A 166 5.54 -16.15 0.39
CA ASN A 166 5.82 -16.37 1.80
C ASN A 166 6.64 -15.25 2.46
N ILE A 167 7.00 -14.21 1.71
CA ILE A 167 7.65 -13.00 2.20
C ILE A 167 6.71 -11.85 1.83
N ASN A 168 6.21 -11.10 2.80
CA ASN A 168 5.18 -10.10 2.55
C ASN A 168 5.56 -8.81 3.26
N LEU A 169 5.66 -7.72 2.49
CA LEU A 169 5.72 -6.38 3.07
C LEU A 169 4.29 -5.94 3.42
N LYS A 170 4.04 -5.68 4.68
CA LYS A 170 2.77 -5.20 5.19
C LYS A 170 2.93 -3.82 5.81
N TRP A 171 1.82 -3.12 5.98
CA TRP A 171 1.78 -1.81 6.61
C TRP A 171 0.77 -1.80 7.74
N SER A 172 1.07 -1.07 8.80
CA SER A 172 0.15 -0.78 9.89
C SER A 172 0.21 0.71 10.20
N TYR A 173 -0.89 1.23 10.75
CA TYR A 173 -1.02 2.62 11.11
C TYR A 173 -1.58 2.73 12.53
N ASP A 174 -0.93 3.53 13.37
CA ASP A 174 -1.40 3.82 14.72
C ASP A 174 -2.54 4.85 14.69
N PHE A 175 -3.78 4.36 14.81
CA PHE A 175 -4.97 5.22 14.91
C PHE A 175 -5.23 5.76 16.31
N VAL A 176 -4.57 5.23 17.35
CA VAL A 176 -4.90 5.45 18.75
C VAL A 176 -4.11 6.63 19.32
N ASN A 177 -2.78 6.63 19.17
CA ASN A 177 -1.94 7.64 19.78
C ASN A 177 -1.96 8.94 19.00
N LYS A 178 -1.80 10.11 19.64
CA LYS A 178 -1.71 11.40 18.94
C LYS A 178 -0.41 11.47 18.11
N SER A 179 -0.52 12.03 16.91
CA SER A 179 0.63 12.19 16.02
C SER A 179 1.52 13.30 16.57
N TYR A 180 2.79 12.99 16.83
CA TYR A 180 3.80 14.00 17.12
C TYR A 180 3.92 14.98 15.94
N PHE A 181 3.77 14.48 14.72
CA PHE A 181 3.78 15.29 13.51
C PHE A 181 2.67 16.36 13.48
N LYS A 182 1.48 16.08 14.06
CA LYS A 182 0.40 17.07 14.22
C LYS A 182 0.64 18.11 15.32
N THR A 183 1.66 17.94 16.15
CA THR A 183 2.07 18.95 17.14
C THR A 183 2.94 20.05 16.52
N ILE A 184 3.43 19.83 15.30
CA ILE A 184 4.23 20.79 14.53
C ILE A 184 3.29 21.74 13.78
N GLU A 185 3.47 23.04 13.96
CA GLU A 185 2.53 24.06 13.50
C GLU A 185 2.29 24.06 11.98
N TRP A 186 3.34 23.80 11.19
CA TRP A 186 3.31 23.76 9.72
C TRP A 186 2.68 22.47 9.15
N ASN A 187 2.30 21.51 10.00
CA ASN A 187 1.85 20.17 9.61
C ASN A 187 0.37 19.89 9.91
N LYS A 188 -0.38 20.89 10.38
CA LYS A 188 -1.79 20.76 10.81
C LYS A 188 -2.72 20.24 9.71
N ASP A 189 -2.37 20.48 8.43
CA ASP A 189 -3.19 20.11 7.26
C ASP A 189 -2.72 18.86 6.52
N LYS A 190 -1.66 18.19 6.99
CA LYS A 190 -1.13 16.99 6.32
C LYS A 190 -2.01 15.76 6.51
N SER A 191 -1.96 14.86 5.53
CA SER A 191 -2.78 13.65 5.51
C SER A 191 -2.18 12.55 6.39
N PHE A 192 -2.91 11.44 6.57
CA PHE A 192 -2.34 10.26 7.23
C PHE A 192 -1.17 9.64 6.44
N MET A 193 -1.06 9.93 5.13
CA MET A 193 0.03 9.43 4.28
C MET A 193 1.36 10.08 4.66
N ASP A 194 1.34 11.34 5.09
CA ASP A 194 2.52 12.10 5.50
C ASP A 194 2.91 11.84 6.99
N ASP A 195 2.07 11.13 7.73
CA ASP A 195 2.21 10.89 9.18
C ASP A 195 3.09 9.65 9.45
N TYR A 196 4.33 9.67 8.95
CA TYR A 196 5.26 8.54 8.98
C TYR A 196 5.55 8.02 10.39
N GLU A 197 5.44 8.85 11.43
CA GLU A 197 5.61 8.40 12.82
C GLU A 197 4.56 7.40 13.29
N ARG A 198 3.43 7.34 12.60
CA ARG A 198 2.39 6.36 12.87
C ARG A 198 2.45 5.15 11.96
N HIS A 199 3.35 5.15 10.99
CA HIS A 199 3.51 4.04 10.06
C HIS A 199 4.47 3.02 10.65
N THR A 200 4.13 1.75 10.49
CA THR A 200 5.11 0.67 10.67
C THR A 200 5.00 -0.27 9.49
N TYR A 201 6.13 -0.50 8.82
CA TYR A 201 6.24 -1.43 7.70
C TYR A 201 6.85 -2.73 8.19
N TRP A 202 6.18 -3.84 7.90
CA TRP A 202 6.50 -5.15 8.44
C TRP A 202 6.89 -6.11 7.32
N LEU A 203 8.07 -6.71 7.42
CA LEU A 203 8.43 -7.85 6.61
C LEU A 203 8.01 -9.13 7.34
N SER A 204 6.96 -9.77 6.85
CA SER A 204 6.34 -10.97 7.43
C SER A 204 6.74 -12.23 6.66
N PHE A 205 7.12 -13.28 7.40
CA PHE A 205 7.67 -14.52 6.86
C PHE A 205 6.79 -15.73 7.19
N ASN A 206 6.21 -16.36 6.17
CA ASN A 206 5.51 -17.62 6.32
C ASN A 206 6.52 -18.78 6.36
N ILE A 207 6.96 -19.16 7.56
CA ILE A 207 8.01 -20.18 7.78
C ILE A 207 7.63 -21.53 7.18
N GLN A 208 6.36 -21.94 7.34
CA GLN A 208 5.90 -23.19 6.77
C GLN A 208 5.99 -23.17 5.23
N GLY A 209 5.62 -22.07 4.58
CA GLY A 209 5.74 -21.95 3.13
C GLY A 209 7.17 -21.82 2.62
N LEU A 210 8.08 -21.25 3.41
CA LEU A 210 9.51 -21.12 3.07
C LEU A 210 10.27 -22.45 3.21
N THR A 211 9.99 -23.19 4.28
CA THR A 211 10.77 -24.38 4.69
C THR A 211 10.07 -25.70 4.38
N ASN A 212 8.77 -25.67 4.05
CA ASN A 212 7.86 -26.82 4.02
C ASN A 212 7.71 -27.56 5.36
N SER A 213 8.26 -27.03 6.46
CA SER A 213 8.13 -27.63 7.79
C SER A 213 6.75 -27.36 8.38
N LYS A 214 6.12 -28.40 8.93
CA LYS A 214 4.83 -28.31 9.62
C LYS A 214 4.95 -27.92 11.09
N THR A 215 6.17 -27.71 11.60
CA THR A 215 6.42 -27.31 12.99
C THR A 215 5.88 -25.91 13.30
N PHE A 216 5.77 -25.05 12.28
CA PHE A 216 5.18 -23.71 12.39
C PHE A 216 3.81 -23.68 11.71
N PRO A 217 2.77 -23.11 12.34
CA PRO A 217 1.45 -23.04 11.71
C PRO A 217 1.43 -22.04 10.55
N LYS A 218 0.72 -22.38 9.46
CA LYS A 218 0.68 -21.56 8.23
C LYS A 218 0.18 -20.13 8.42
N TRP A 219 -0.68 -19.91 9.40
CA TRP A 219 -1.33 -18.62 9.64
C TRP A 219 -0.50 -17.69 10.53
N LEU A 220 0.53 -18.19 11.21
CA LEU A 220 1.41 -17.38 12.06
C LEU A 220 2.68 -17.08 11.28
N CYS A 221 3.19 -15.86 11.39
CA CYS A 221 4.44 -15.45 10.73
C CYS A 221 5.29 -14.63 11.71
N PRO A 222 6.58 -14.97 11.94
CA PRO A 222 7.50 -13.98 12.48
C PRO A 222 7.60 -12.78 11.53
N ALA A 223 7.74 -11.59 12.09
CA ALA A 223 7.79 -10.34 11.35
C ALA A 223 8.85 -9.39 11.91
N ILE A 224 9.49 -8.65 11.01
CA ILE A 224 10.43 -7.57 11.33
C ILE A 224 9.78 -6.26 10.95
N GLY A 225 9.58 -5.36 11.91
CA GLY A 225 8.93 -4.07 11.70
C GLY A 225 9.93 -2.91 11.70
N LEU A 226 9.71 -1.93 10.82
CA LEU A 226 10.44 -0.67 10.79
C LEU A 226 9.46 0.49 10.98
N SER A 227 9.75 1.35 11.94
CA SER A 227 9.05 2.62 12.18
C SER A 227 10.07 3.71 12.51
N ALA A 228 9.59 4.91 12.83
CA ALA A 228 10.40 6.03 13.24
C ALA A 228 9.59 6.96 14.15
N THR A 229 10.27 7.70 15.01
CA THR A 229 9.66 8.68 15.92
C THR A 229 10.47 9.97 15.96
N GLN A 230 9.87 11.05 16.47
CA GLN A 230 10.52 12.35 16.63
C GLN A 230 11.03 12.92 15.29
N LEU A 231 10.29 12.67 14.20
CA LEU A 231 10.64 13.14 12.87
C LEU A 231 10.37 14.64 12.78
N ASP A 232 11.37 15.41 12.35
CA ASP A 232 11.26 16.85 12.13
C ASP A 232 11.09 17.23 10.65
N GLY A 233 11.09 16.24 9.76
CA GLY A 233 11.03 16.42 8.31
C GLY A 233 12.31 17.00 7.69
N LYS A 234 13.37 17.20 8.48
CA LYS A 234 14.68 17.73 8.03
C LYS A 234 15.81 16.71 8.18
N GLY A 235 15.46 15.47 8.54
CA GLY A 235 16.40 14.36 8.67
C GLY A 235 16.70 13.93 10.12
N ASN A 236 16.17 14.64 11.12
CA ASN A 236 16.26 14.20 12.51
C ASN A 236 15.12 13.23 12.87
N GLY A 237 15.32 12.51 13.97
CA GLY A 237 14.41 11.46 14.47
C GLY A 237 15.11 10.12 14.63
N ASP A 238 14.41 9.18 15.25
CA ASP A 238 14.93 7.88 15.65
C ASP A 238 14.25 6.76 14.87
N ARG A 239 15.04 5.80 14.36
CA ARG A 239 14.50 4.58 13.78
C ARG A 239 14.09 3.62 14.89
N GLU A 240 12.99 2.92 14.67
CA GLU A 240 12.50 1.91 15.58
C GLU A 240 12.44 0.57 14.86
N LEU A 241 13.17 -0.42 15.39
CA LEU A 241 13.14 -1.79 14.88
C LEU A 241 12.25 -2.65 15.80
N TYR A 242 11.43 -3.49 15.19
CA TYR A 242 10.53 -4.38 15.89
C TYR A 242 10.76 -5.83 15.47
N LEU A 243 10.71 -6.75 16.43
CA LEU A 243 10.52 -8.18 16.18
C LEU A 243 9.18 -8.59 16.76
N GLY A 244 8.29 -9.09 15.91
CA GLY A 244 6.94 -9.44 16.34
C GLY A 244 6.38 -10.63 15.57
N PHE A 245 5.09 -10.85 15.78
CA PHE A 245 4.34 -11.82 15.00
C PHE A 245 3.35 -11.11 14.09
N ASP A 246 2.96 -11.80 13.04
CA ASP A 246 1.94 -11.38 12.09
C ASP A 246 1.00 -12.57 11.83
N ILE A 247 -0.21 -12.23 11.43
CA ILE A 247 -1.23 -13.21 11.06
C ILE A 247 -1.38 -13.18 9.54
N ASP A 248 -1.09 -14.31 8.89
CA ASP A 248 -1.33 -14.50 7.47
C ASP A 248 -2.81 -14.84 7.23
N LEU A 249 -3.59 -13.80 6.98
CA LEU A 249 -5.05 -13.90 6.81
C LEU A 249 -5.45 -14.79 5.64
N ARG A 250 -4.56 -14.99 4.65
CA ARG A 250 -4.83 -15.87 3.50
C ARG A 250 -5.03 -17.33 3.93
N HIS A 251 -4.54 -17.70 5.11
CA HIS A 251 -4.66 -19.04 5.68
C HIS A 251 -5.74 -19.17 6.76
N ILE A 252 -6.50 -18.10 7.01
CA ILE A 252 -7.66 -18.10 7.90
C ILE A 252 -8.94 -18.20 7.07
N LYS A 253 -9.93 -18.94 7.56
CA LYS A 253 -11.27 -18.99 6.98
C LYS A 253 -12.16 -17.95 7.69
N PHE A 254 -12.63 -16.96 6.95
CA PHE A 254 -13.59 -15.95 7.36
C PHE A 254 -15.01 -16.29 6.90
N THR A 255 -15.17 -16.74 5.65
CA THR A 255 -16.49 -17.02 5.05
C THR A 255 -16.40 -18.16 4.02
N ASN A 256 -17.54 -18.73 3.62
CA ASN A 256 -17.60 -19.74 2.55
C ASN A 256 -17.78 -19.12 1.14
N GLN A 257 -17.45 -17.83 0.94
CA GLN A 257 -17.73 -17.13 -0.32
C GLN A 257 -16.65 -17.33 -1.37
N LYS A 258 -17.05 -17.31 -2.66
CA LYS A 258 -16.15 -17.54 -3.81
C LYS A 258 -14.98 -16.55 -3.93
N ASN A 259 -15.14 -15.32 -3.43
CA ASN A 259 -14.12 -14.25 -3.55
C ASN A 259 -13.31 -14.02 -2.29
N GLU A 260 -13.52 -14.86 -1.26
CA GLU A 260 -12.85 -14.73 0.02
C GLU A 260 -11.32 -14.71 -0.14
N ALA A 261 -10.76 -15.53 -1.03
CA ALA A 261 -9.32 -15.58 -1.27
C ALA A 261 -8.73 -14.22 -1.72
N LYS A 262 -9.40 -13.52 -2.66
CA LYS A 262 -8.95 -12.23 -3.19
C LYS A 262 -9.05 -11.12 -2.15
N ILE A 263 -10.15 -11.12 -1.38
CA ILE A 263 -10.35 -10.16 -0.28
C ILE A 263 -9.28 -10.37 0.80
N LYS A 264 -9.03 -11.63 1.18
CA LYS A 264 -7.99 -11.96 2.17
C LYS A 264 -6.60 -11.56 1.68
N GLU A 265 -6.28 -11.79 0.41
CA GLU A 265 -5.01 -11.36 -0.17
C GLU A 265 -4.83 -9.84 -0.08
N PHE A 266 -5.89 -9.07 -0.37
CA PHE A 266 -5.84 -7.61 -0.27
C PHE A 266 -5.71 -7.12 1.18
N ILE A 267 -6.53 -7.64 2.11
CA ILE A 267 -6.49 -7.26 3.52
C ILE A 267 -5.16 -7.68 4.16
N ASN A 268 -4.54 -8.76 3.68
CA ASN A 268 -3.26 -9.25 4.19
C ASN A 268 -2.10 -8.28 3.95
N TYR A 269 -2.23 -7.24 3.11
CA TYR A 269 -1.23 -6.16 3.05
C TYR A 269 -1.25 -5.25 4.28
N TYR A 270 -2.30 -5.32 5.11
CA TYR A 270 -2.36 -4.68 6.41
C TYR A 270 -1.85 -5.63 7.49
N HIS A 271 -0.93 -5.17 8.33
CA HIS A 271 -0.47 -5.89 9.51
C HIS A 271 -1.44 -5.60 10.66
N LEU A 272 -2.03 -6.65 11.22
CA LEU A 272 -2.97 -6.52 12.33
C LEU A 272 -2.20 -6.28 13.64
N PRO A 273 -2.74 -5.43 14.54
CA PRO A 273 -2.16 -5.23 15.87
C PRO A 273 -1.79 -6.55 16.55
N SER A 274 -0.53 -6.66 16.95
CA SER A 274 0.04 -7.88 17.52
C SER A 274 1.22 -7.55 18.43
N PRO A 275 1.53 -8.42 19.41
CA PRO A 275 2.67 -8.22 20.28
C PRO A 275 3.98 -8.15 19.49
N ALA A 276 4.75 -7.08 19.71
CA ALA A 276 6.08 -6.93 19.13
C ALA A 276 7.07 -6.35 20.15
N LEU A 277 8.30 -6.86 20.11
CA LEU A 277 9.44 -6.35 20.86
C LEU A 277 10.09 -5.21 20.08
N LYS A 278 10.06 -4.01 20.65
CA LYS A 278 10.80 -2.85 20.14
C LYS A 278 12.25 -2.87 20.62
N PHE A 279 13.18 -2.50 19.73
CA PHE A 279 14.60 -2.28 20.05
C PHE A 279 14.91 -0.79 20.02
N TYR A 280 15.65 -0.31 21.02
CA TYR A 280 16.14 1.06 21.13
C TYR A 280 17.65 1.09 20.92
N ASP A 281 18.18 2.15 20.29
CA ASP A 281 19.61 2.38 20.23
C ASP A 281 20.16 2.77 21.62
N GLY A 282 21.25 2.12 22.03
CA GLY A 282 22.05 2.51 23.19
C GLY A 282 21.83 1.71 24.48
N TYR A 283 20.68 1.09 24.71
CA TYR A 283 20.45 0.18 25.84
C TYR A 283 19.40 -0.87 25.47
N ASN A 284 19.67 -2.14 25.80
CA ASN A 284 18.82 -3.34 25.58
C ASN A 284 17.45 -3.29 26.29
N SER A 285 16.73 -2.19 26.14
CA SER A 285 15.37 -2.02 26.64
C SER A 285 14.41 -2.55 25.57
N HIS A 286 13.45 -3.35 26.01
CA HIS A 286 12.44 -3.94 25.15
C HIS A 286 11.07 -3.51 25.65
N LEU A 287 10.24 -2.99 24.75
CA LEU A 287 8.84 -2.70 25.02
C LEU A 287 7.98 -3.66 24.20
N ILE A 288 6.98 -4.27 24.84
CA ILE A 288 5.91 -4.97 24.12
C ILE A 288 4.93 -3.90 23.65
N LYS A 289 4.88 -3.68 22.33
CA LYS A 289 3.86 -2.87 21.67
C LYS A 289 2.74 -3.79 21.21
N PHE A 290 1.49 -3.32 21.30
CA PHE A 290 0.29 -3.99 20.79
C PHE A 290 -0.28 -3.19 19.63
#